data_AF-A0A6I2R260-F1
#
_entry.id   AF-A0A6I2R260-F1
#
_cell.length_a   1.000
_cell.length_b   1.000
_cell.length_c   1.000
_cell.angle_alpha   90.00
_cell.angle_beta   90.00
_cell.angle_gamma   90.00
#
_symmetry.space_group_name_H-M   'P 1'
#
loop_
_entity.id
_entity.type
_entity.pdbx_description
1 polymer ?
#
loop_
_entity_poly.entity_id
_entity_poly.type
_entity_poly.pdbx_seq_one_letter_code
_entity_poly.pdbx_strand_id
1 'polypeptide(L)'
;MPISFLTTALLIVSVITNLTVEGIKKLLDGTKVKYSSNVLAAVLSVLIACAVSVIYLIMTDTIFTMKIGVEIVVLMYLGFLISTVGYDKVIQMLKQIQSVKEETKNE
;
A
#
# COMPACT_ATOMS: atom_id res chain seq x y z
N MET A 1 1.18 13.28 -20.21
CA MET A 1 0.11 12.32 -19.84
C MET A 1 0.57 10.92 -19.38
N PRO A 2 1.85 10.48 -19.46
CA PRO A 2 2.25 9.19 -18.87
C PRO A 2 2.60 9.27 -17.36
N ILE A 3 3.46 10.23 -16.97
CA ILE A 3 3.96 10.36 -15.58
C ILE A 3 2.84 10.60 -14.55
N SER A 4 1.77 11.31 -14.93
CA SER A 4 0.63 11.61 -14.07
C SER A 4 -0.15 10.35 -13.65
N PHE A 5 -0.28 9.37 -14.54
CA PHE A 5 -0.91 8.10 -14.21
C PHE A 5 -0.06 7.36 -13.17
N LEU A 6 1.24 7.22 -13.46
CA LEU A 6 2.18 6.51 -12.62
C LEU A 6 2.23 7.07 -11.19
N THR A 7 2.36 8.40 -11.02
CA THR A 7 2.47 9.02 -9.70
C THR A 7 1.18 8.98 -8.90
N THR A 8 0.03 9.25 -9.53
CA THR A 8 -1.27 9.19 -8.85
C THR A 8 -1.59 7.76 -8.42
N ALA A 9 -1.41 6.78 -9.31
CA ALA A 9 -1.67 5.40 -8.99
C ALA A 9 -0.69 4.85 -7.94
N LEU A 10 0.60 5.24 -7.97
CA LEU A 10 1.57 4.90 -6.91
C LEU A 10 1.17 5.43 -5.54
N LEU A 11 0.68 6.67 -5.45
CA LEU A 11 0.20 7.24 -4.19
C LEU A 11 -0.98 6.47 -3.64
N ILE A 12 -1.97 6.17 -4.49
CA ILE A 12 -3.16 5.40 -4.10
C ILE A 12 -2.75 4.01 -3.61
N VAL A 13 -1.93 3.29 -4.38
CA VAL A 13 -1.46 1.94 -4.02
C VAL A 13 -0.70 1.99 -2.69
N SER A 14 0.21 2.94 -2.51
CA SER A 14 1.00 3.07 -1.28
C SER A 14 0.11 3.28 -0.04
N VAL A 15 -0.80 4.26 -0.09
CA VAL A 15 -1.64 4.61 1.05
C VAL A 15 -2.62 3.48 1.36
N ILE A 16 -3.34 2.99 0.35
CA ILE A 16 -4.35 1.94 0.56
C ILE A 16 -3.68 0.66 1.04
N THR A 17 -2.53 0.26 0.49
CA THR A 17 -1.86 -0.98 0.91
C THR A 17 -1.43 -0.90 2.37
N ASN A 18 -0.78 0.17 2.78
CA ASN A 18 -0.28 0.29 4.15
C ASN A 18 -1.43 0.32 5.17
N LEU A 19 -2.52 1.05 4.87
CA LEU A 19 -3.73 1.07 5.70
C LEU A 19 -4.42 -0.31 5.75
N THR A 20 -4.49 -1.02 4.62
CA THR A 20 -5.13 -2.34 4.54
C THR A 20 -4.34 -3.38 5.36
N VAL A 21 -3.00 -3.36 5.30
CA VAL A 21 -2.14 -4.24 6.12
C VAL A 21 -2.37 -4.00 7.60
N GLU A 22 -2.47 -2.74 8.02
CA GLU A 22 -2.71 -2.39 9.42
C GLU A 22 -4.13 -2.78 9.88
N GLY A 23 -5.13 -2.59 9.02
CA GLY A 23 -6.52 -3.02 9.27
C GLY A 23 -6.61 -4.54 9.44
N ILE A 24 -6.01 -5.30 8.51
CA ILE A 24 -5.94 -6.76 8.62
C ILE A 24 -5.21 -7.17 9.89
N LYS A 25 -4.13 -6.47 10.28
CA LYS A 25 -3.44 -6.76 11.53
C LYS A 25 -4.33 -6.64 12.75
N LYS A 26 -5.03 -5.51 12.89
CA LYS A 26 -5.95 -5.27 14.02
C LYS A 26 -7.06 -6.32 14.09
N LEU A 27 -7.55 -6.79 12.95
CA LEU A 27 -8.55 -7.86 12.88
C LEU A 27 -7.97 -9.23 13.24
N LEU A 28 -6.74 -9.50 12.79
CA LEU A 28 -6.07 -10.79 12.94
C LEU A 28 -5.33 -10.93 14.29
N ASP A 29 -5.01 -9.85 14.99
CA ASP A 29 -4.55 -9.89 16.38
C ASP A 29 -5.63 -10.48 17.32
N GLY A 30 -6.91 -10.37 16.95
CA GLY A 30 -8.00 -11.10 17.61
C GLY A 30 -8.02 -12.61 17.33
N THR A 31 -7.31 -13.07 16.30
CA THR A 31 -7.32 -14.44 15.79
C THR A 31 -5.87 -14.89 15.57
N LYS A 32 -5.17 -15.36 16.62
CA LYS A 32 -3.73 -15.77 16.77
C LYS A 32 -2.96 -16.38 15.55
N VAL A 33 -3.03 -15.82 14.36
CA VAL A 33 -2.37 -16.31 13.15
C VAL A 33 -1.02 -15.61 13.03
N LYS A 34 0.02 -16.37 12.71
CA LYS A 34 1.39 -15.86 12.55
C LYS A 34 1.62 -15.48 11.09
N TYR A 35 1.70 -14.19 10.79
CA TYR A 35 1.94 -13.68 9.43
C TYR A 35 3.00 -12.57 9.45
N SER A 36 3.83 -12.53 8.40
CA SER A 36 4.81 -11.47 8.20
C SER A 36 4.13 -10.29 7.52
N SER A 37 4.11 -9.14 8.18
CA SER A 37 3.40 -7.97 7.70
C SER A 37 4.02 -7.35 6.46
N ASN A 38 5.34 -7.52 6.27
CA ASN A 38 6.01 -7.09 5.05
C ASN A 38 5.60 -7.96 3.84
N VAL A 39 5.41 -9.26 4.05
CA VAL A 39 4.88 -10.16 3.01
C VAL A 39 3.43 -9.80 2.69
N LEU A 40 2.63 -9.45 3.70
CA LEU A 40 1.26 -9.00 3.49
C LEU A 40 1.21 -7.68 2.69
N ALA A 41 2.07 -6.72 3.02
CA ALA A 41 2.22 -5.46 2.29
C ALA A 41 2.62 -5.70 0.84
N ALA A 42 3.59 -6.58 0.60
CA ALA A 42 4.03 -6.96 -0.73
C ALA A 42 2.88 -7.52 -1.58
N VAL A 43 2.16 -8.52 -1.07
CA VAL A 43 1.07 -9.18 -1.81
C VAL A 43 -0.08 -8.21 -2.07
N LEU A 44 -0.48 -7.43 -1.07
CA LEU A 44 -1.56 -6.46 -1.20
C LEU A 44 -1.21 -5.33 -2.17
N SER A 45 0.04 -4.85 -2.16
CA SER A 45 0.48 -3.79 -3.09
C SER A 45 0.34 -4.20 -4.55
N VAL A 46 0.65 -5.47 -4.85
CA VAL A 46 0.55 -6.01 -6.21
C VAL A 46 -0.90 -6.16 -6.63
N LEU A 47 -1.77 -6.66 -5.74
CA LEU A 47 -3.20 -6.79 -6.01
C LEU A 47 -3.88 -5.42 -6.21
N ILE A 48 -3.57 -4.45 -5.35
CA ILE A 48 -4.12 -3.09 -5.42
C ILE A 48 -3.57 -2.38 -6.67
N ALA A 49 -2.28 -2.55 -7.00
CA ALA A 49 -1.70 -2.02 -8.23
C ALA A 49 -2.44 -2.50 -9.49
N CYS A 50 -2.74 -3.79 -9.58
CA CYS A 50 -3.53 -4.34 -10.68
C CYS A 50 -4.94 -3.73 -10.73
N ALA A 51 -5.63 -3.67 -9.59
CA ALA A 51 -6.98 -3.12 -9.52
C ALA A 51 -7.03 -1.63 -9.91
N VAL A 52 -6.13 -0.81 -9.36
CA VAL A 52 -6.02 0.62 -9.67
C VAL A 52 -5.70 0.84 -11.15
N SER A 53 -4.83 0.02 -11.73
CA SER A 53 -4.50 0.11 -13.17
C SER A 53 -5.73 -0.13 -14.05
N VAL A 54 -6.53 -1.16 -13.74
CA VAL A 54 -7.76 -1.47 -14.49
C VAL A 54 -8.80 -0.36 -14.32
N ILE A 55 -9.04 0.09 -13.08
CA ILE A 55 -9.99 1.17 -12.79
C ILE A 55 -9.60 2.45 -13.52
N TYR A 56 -8.31 2.81 -13.52
CA TYR A 56 -7.84 4.01 -14.20
C TYR A 56 -8.09 3.93 -15.70
N LEU A 57 -7.75 2.81 -16.34
CA LEU A 57 -7.95 2.63 -17.78
C LEU A 57 -9.42 2.77 -18.20
N ILE A 58 -10.34 2.27 -17.36
CA ILE A 58 -11.78 2.38 -17.59
C ILE A 58 -12.24 3.83 -17.36
N MET A 59 -11.79 4.49 -16.29
CA MET A 59 -12.21 5.87 -15.98
C MET A 59 -11.70 6.91 -16.99
N THR A 60 -10.56 6.66 -17.62
CA THR A 60 -9.93 7.60 -18.56
C THR A 60 -10.10 7.21 -20.02
N ASP A 61 -10.97 6.24 -20.33
CA ASP A 61 -11.22 5.69 -21.68
C ASP A 61 -9.91 5.44 -22.47
N THR A 62 -8.87 5.01 -21.76
CA THR A 62 -7.51 4.97 -22.30
C THR A 62 -7.21 3.60 -22.90
N ILE A 63 -6.83 3.59 -24.18
CA ILE A 63 -6.47 2.35 -24.88
C ILE A 63 -5.17 1.79 -24.30
N PHE A 64 -5.16 0.48 -24.00
CA PHE A 64 -3.96 -0.20 -23.54
C PHE A 64 -2.89 -0.21 -24.64
N THR A 65 -1.81 0.56 -24.44
CA THR A 65 -0.69 0.63 -25.38
C THR A 65 0.58 0.07 -24.75
N MET A 66 1.60 -0.24 -25.57
CA MET A 66 2.91 -0.69 -25.09
C MET A 66 3.54 0.25 -24.04
N LYS A 67 3.28 1.56 -24.13
CA LYS A 67 3.80 2.54 -23.15
C LYS A 67 3.16 2.36 -21.77
N ILE A 68 1.84 2.15 -21.73
CA ILE A 68 1.08 1.91 -20.49
C ILE A 68 1.44 0.55 -19.90
N GLY A 69 1.66 -0.47 -20.74
CA GLY A 69 2.11 -1.79 -20.29
C GLY A 69 3.43 -1.70 -19.51
N VAL A 70 4.40 -0.93 -20.02
CA VAL A 70 5.66 -0.67 -19.30
C VAL A 70 5.43 0.09 -17.99
N GLU A 71 4.53 1.09 -17.98
CA GLU A 71 4.21 1.85 -16.77
C GLU A 71 3.57 1.00 -15.68
N ILE A 72 2.69 0.06 -16.03
CA ILE A 72 2.06 -0.86 -15.06
C ILE A 72 3.12 -1.76 -14.42
N VAL A 73 4.08 -2.27 -15.21
CA VAL A 73 5.19 -3.07 -14.67
C VAL A 73 6.04 -2.26 -13.70
N VAL A 74 6.38 -1.02 -14.07
CA VAL A 74 7.12 -0.09 -13.20
C VAL A 74 6.31 0.25 -11.95
N LEU A 75 5.00 0.45 -12.08
CA LEU A 75 4.08 0.74 -10.98
C LEU A 75 3.97 -0.44 -10.02
N MET A 76 3.92 -1.68 -10.50
CA MET A 76 3.92 -2.87 -9.65
C MET A 76 5.22 -2.97 -8.84
N TYR A 77 6.37 -2.75 -9.49
CA TYR A 77 7.67 -2.81 -8.83
C TYR A 77 7.86 -1.67 -7.80
N LEU A 78 7.57 -0.43 -8.20
CA LEU A 78 7.67 0.72 -7.31
C LEU A 78 6.61 0.67 -6.19
N GLY A 79 5.39 0.23 -6.49
CA GLY A 79 4.31 0.07 -5.52
C GLY A 79 4.65 -0.96 -4.45
N PHE A 80 5.29 -2.05 -4.86
CA PHE A 80 5.88 -3.03 -3.95
C PHE A 80 6.94 -2.37 -3.05
N LEU A 81 7.96 -1.73 -3.61
CA LEU A 81 9.05 -1.13 -2.83
C LEU A 81 8.53 -0.05 -1.86
N ILE A 82 7.64 0.82 -2.32
CA ILE A 82 7.06 1.88 -1.50
C ILE A 82 6.16 1.29 -0.41
N SER A 83 5.40 0.23 -0.69
CA SER A 83 4.59 -0.39 0.35
C SER A 83 5.47 -1.11 1.36
N THR A 84 6.49 -1.88 0.97
CA THR A 84 7.36 -2.56 1.93
C THR A 84 8.16 -1.59 2.80
N VAL A 85 8.72 -0.53 2.20
CA VAL A 85 9.53 0.46 2.93
C VAL A 85 8.64 1.47 3.69
N GLY A 86 7.52 1.86 3.10
CA GLY A 86 6.55 2.77 3.70
C GLY A 86 5.82 2.14 4.88
N TYR A 87 5.54 0.83 4.80
CA TYR A 87 4.91 0.08 5.88
C TYR A 87 5.72 0.13 7.18
N ASP A 88 7.04 -0.05 7.12
CA ASP A 88 7.91 0.03 8.30
C ASP A 88 7.83 1.40 8.98
N LYS A 89 7.75 2.48 8.21
CA LYS A 89 7.58 3.84 8.73
C LYS A 89 6.21 4.05 9.37
N VAL A 90 5.15 3.51 8.77
CA VAL A 90 3.79 3.56 9.35
C VAL A 90 3.75 2.82 10.68
N ILE A 91 4.36 1.63 10.80
CA ILE A 91 4.49 0.94 12.10
C ILE A 91 5.21 1.82 13.11
N GLN A 92 6.34 2.42 12.75
CA GLN A 92 7.12 3.23 13.69
C GLN A 92 6.29 4.39 14.24
N MET A 93 5.55 5.09 13.39
CA MET A 93 4.65 6.17 13.85
C MET A 93 3.54 5.65 14.76
N LEU A 94 2.92 4.51 14.43
CA LEU A 94 1.87 3.93 15.28
C LEU A 94 2.38 3.53 16.67
N LYS A 95 3.58 2.93 16.72
CA LYS A 95 4.24 2.60 17.98
C LYS A 95 4.56 3.85 18.80
N GLN A 96 5.00 4.93 18.16
CA GLN A 96 5.21 6.22 18.83
C GLN A 96 3.90 6.76 19.43
N ILE A 97 2.81 6.75 18.67
CA ILE A 97 1.50 7.20 19.18
C ILE A 97 1.01 6.35 20.37
N GLN A 98 1.23 5.03 20.31
CA GLN A 98 0.89 4.13 21.42
C GLN A 98 1.75 4.39 22.67
N SER A 99 3.06 4.58 22.50
CA SER A 99 3.98 4.90 23.61
C SER A 99 3.61 6.20 24.31
N VAL A 100 3.30 7.26 23.55
CA VAL A 100 2.84 8.54 24.10
C VAL A 100 1.55 8.36 24.90
N LYS A 101 0.62 7.54 24.41
CA LYS A 101 -0.65 7.26 25.10
C LYS A 101 -0.46 6.48 26.41
N GLU A 102 0.52 5.58 26.48
CA GLU A 102 0.84 4.86 27.72
C GLU A 102 1.53 5.76 28.76
N GLU A 103 2.41 6.67 28.33
CA GLU A 103 3.02 7.68 29.20
C GLU A 103 1.96 8.59 29.83
N THR A 104 0.97 9.05 29.06
CA THR A 104 -0.11 9.91 29.59
C THR A 104 -1.08 9.17 30.54
N LYS A 105 -1.08 7.83 30.54
CA LYS A 105 -1.99 7.04 31.40
C LYS A 105 -1.37 6.69 32.76
N ASN A 106 -0.05 6.84 32.89
CA ASN A 106 0.71 6.51 34.09
C ASN A 106 1.09 7.76 34.93
N GLU A 107 0.60 8.94 34.54
CA GLU A 107 0.65 10.21 35.27
C GLU A 107 -0.72 10.51 35.90
#